data_AF-A0A9C9EQR2-F1
#
_entry.id   AF-A0A9C9EQR2-F1
#
_cell.length_a   1.000
_cell.length_b   1.000
_cell.length_c   1.000
_cell.angle_alpha   90.00
_cell.angle_beta   90.00
_cell.angle_gamma   90.00
#
_symmetry.space_group_name_H-M   'P 1'
#
loop_
_entity.id
_entity.type
_entity.pdbx_description
1 polymer ?
#
loop_
_entity_poly.entity_id
_entity_poly.type
_entity_poly.pdbx_seq_one_letter_code
_entity_poly.pdbx_strand_id
1 'polypeptide(L)' 'MITEDELSAIEAHPELKKDYRTEEFWMNVGPQHPSTHGVLRLVLKMDGEVIIDCVPQIGYLHRGLDKMAE' A
#
# COMPACT_ATOMS: atom_id res chain seq x y z
N MET A 1 3.29 -2.00 23.16
CA MET A 1 1.96 -1.78 22.57
C MET A 1 2.21 -0.92 21.35
N ILE A 2 1.94 -1.42 20.15
CA ILE A 2 1.20 -2.64 19.75
C ILE A 2 -0.27 -2.73 20.23
N THR A 3 -1.17 -2.89 19.25
CA THR A 3 -2.64 -3.11 19.24
C THR A 3 -3.69 -1.97 19.26
N GLU A 4 -3.55 -0.69 19.62
CA GLU A 4 -2.53 0.12 20.28
C GLU A 4 -1.15 0.23 19.60
N ASP A 5 -1.08 0.06 18.27
CA ASP A 5 0.15 0.28 17.45
C ASP A 5 0.00 1.49 16.51
N GLU A 6 -0.82 1.38 15.47
CA GLU A 6 -0.69 2.21 14.25
C GLU A 6 -1.56 3.48 14.22
N LEU A 7 -2.78 3.48 14.80
CA LEU A 7 -3.51 4.74 15.01
C LEU A 7 -2.77 5.61 16.04
N SER A 8 -2.19 4.95 17.03
CA SER A 8 -1.18 5.47 17.95
C SER A 8 0.24 5.59 17.35
N ALA A 9 0.42 5.40 16.04
CA ALA A 9 1.63 5.78 15.31
C ALA A 9 1.41 7.11 14.56
N ILE A 10 0.22 7.31 13.98
CA ILE A 10 -0.18 8.61 13.40
C ILE A 10 -0.28 9.68 14.50
N GLU A 11 -0.78 9.34 15.70
CA GLU A 11 -0.71 10.25 16.86
C GLU A 11 0.68 10.36 17.50
N ALA A 12 1.65 9.49 17.18
CA ALA A 12 2.98 9.45 17.80
C ALA A 12 4.13 10.03 16.95
N HIS A 13 3.90 10.40 15.68
CA HIS A 13 4.89 11.04 14.81
C HIS A 13 4.54 12.51 14.49
N PRO A 14 4.66 13.44 15.47
CA PRO A 14 4.31 14.86 15.32
C PRO A 14 5.22 15.62 14.35
N GLU A 15 6.36 15.06 13.94
CA GLU A 15 7.29 15.62 12.96
C GLU A 15 6.75 15.67 11.51
N LEU A 16 5.75 14.86 11.14
CA LEU A 16 5.13 14.89 9.79
C LEU A 16 4.10 16.04 9.62
N LYS A 17 4.40 17.19 10.21
CA LYS A 17 3.53 18.36 10.26
C LYS A 17 3.56 19.12 8.94
N LYS A 18 2.48 18.99 8.14
CA LYS A 18 2.39 19.57 6.79
C LYS A 18 2.35 21.11 6.80
N ASP A 19 3.45 21.74 6.40
CA ASP A 19 3.51 23.18 6.04
C ASP A 19 2.94 23.49 4.64
N TYR A 20 2.59 22.46 3.85
CA TYR A 20 2.14 22.58 2.46
C TYR A 20 0.71 22.05 2.29
N ARG A 21 -0.09 22.71 1.45
CA ARG A 21 -1.36 22.15 0.98
C ARG A 21 -1.08 21.02 -0.01
N THR A 22 -1.54 19.82 0.32
CA THR A 22 -1.55 18.66 -0.57
C THR A 22 -2.99 18.33 -0.99
N GLU A 23 -3.15 17.58 -2.07
CA GLU A 23 -4.44 17.07 -2.54
C GLU A 23 -4.44 15.54 -2.48
N GLU A 24 -5.62 14.94 -2.25
CA GLU A 24 -5.78 13.49 -2.32
C GLU A 24 -5.84 13.02 -3.78
N PHE A 25 -5.03 12.03 -4.14
CA PHE A 25 -5.05 11.43 -5.48
C PHE A 25 -4.83 9.91 -5.44
N TRP A 26 -5.16 9.24 -6.55
CA TRP A 26 -4.97 7.80 -6.72
C TRP A 26 -3.74 7.52 -7.61
N MET A 27 -2.79 6.73 -7.10
CA MET A 27 -1.62 6.26 -7.84
C MET A 27 -1.70 4.74 -8.09
N ASN A 28 -1.38 4.31 -9.31
CA ASN A 28 -1.40 2.90 -9.71
C ASN A 28 0.02 2.36 -9.85
N VAL A 29 0.52 1.66 -8.82
CA VAL A 29 1.77 0.88 -8.89
C VAL A 29 1.49 -0.36 -9.73
N GLY A 30 2.00 -0.38 -10.96
CA GLY A 30 1.70 -1.44 -11.94
C GLY A 30 2.25 -2.83 -11.57
N PRO A 31 1.70 -3.93 -12.14
CA PRO A 31 2.06 -5.30 -11.75
C PRO A 31 3.54 -5.66 -11.80
N GLN A 32 4.32 -4.99 -12.65
CA GLN A 32 5.76 -5.19 -12.85
C GLN A 32 6.53 -3.91 -12.50
N HIS A 33 6.38 -3.44 -11.26
CA HIS A 33 7.14 -2.29 -10.76
C HIS A 33 8.53 -2.75 -10.26
N PRO A 34 9.64 -2.06 -10.59
CA PRO A 34 10.98 -2.52 -10.20
C PRO A 34 11.20 -2.53 -8.67
N SER A 35 10.42 -1.76 -7.90
CA SER A 35 10.48 -1.75 -6.43
C SER A 35 9.63 -2.84 -5.76
N THR A 36 8.91 -3.68 -6.51
CA THR A 36 8.12 -4.79 -5.95
C THR A 36 8.78 -6.14 -6.24
N HIS A 37 9.16 -6.90 -5.21
CA HIS A 37 9.64 -8.27 -5.36
C HIS A 37 8.49 -9.21 -5.76
N GLY A 38 8.38 -9.53 -7.06
CA GLY A 38 7.38 -10.45 -7.61
C GLY A 38 6.50 -9.77 -8.66
N VAL A 39 5.22 -10.14 -8.70
CA VAL A 39 4.21 -9.49 -9.55
C VAL A 39 3.02 -9.10 -8.68
N LEU A 40 2.87 -7.81 -8.42
CA LEU A 40 1.89 -7.23 -7.50
C LEU A 40 1.48 -5.86 -8.02
N ARG A 41 0.17 -5.59 -8.06
CA ARG A 41 -0.36 -4.26 -8.40
C ARG A 41 -0.98 -3.64 -7.16
N LEU A 42 -0.65 -2.39 -6.87
CA LEU A 42 -1.24 -1.62 -5.77
C LEU A 42 -1.92 -0.37 -6.34
N VAL A 43 -3.18 -0.16 -5.97
CA VAL A 43 -3.87 1.10 -6.22
C VAL A 43 -3.87 1.88 -4.90
N LEU A 44 -2.93 2.82 -4.79
CA LEU A 44 -2.69 3.62 -3.59
C LEU A 44 -3.54 4.89 -3.63
N LYS A 45 -4.13 5.26 -2.50
CA LYS A 45 -4.62 6.61 -2.26
C LYS A 45 -3.52 7.35 -1.51
N MET A 46 -3.09 8.51 -2.01
CA MET A 46 -2.00 9.29 -1.45
C MET A 46 -2.44 10.74 -1.22
N ASP A 47 -1.90 11.35 -0.18
CA ASP A 47 -2.07 12.76 0.15
C ASP A 47 -0.67 13.40 0.27
N GLY A 48 -0.16 13.85 -0.88
CA GLY A 48 1.26 14.16 -1.05
C GLY A 48 2.13 12.89 -1.03
N GLU A 49 3.14 12.87 -0.14
CA GLU A 49 4.06 11.74 0.02
C GLU A 49 3.52 10.64 0.97
N VAL A 50 2.44 10.92 1.70
CA VAL A 50 1.83 10.00 2.67
C VAL A 50 0.80 9.11 1.97
N ILE A 51 0.90 7.79 2.17
CA ILE A 51 -0.14 6.82 1.75
C ILE A 51 -1.24 6.83 2.80
N ILE A 52 -2.49 7.00 2.35
CA ILE A 52 -3.68 7.06 3.22
C ILE A 52 -4.67 5.90 2.99
N ASP A 53 -4.55 5.18 1.87
CA ASP A 53 -5.24 3.89 1.63
C ASP A 53 -4.46 3.07 0.58
N CYS A 54 -4.65 1.75 0.56
CA CYS A 54 -3.99 0.83 -0.37
C CYS A 54 -4.93 -0.32 -0.74
N VAL A 55 -5.30 -0.41 -2.02
CA VAL A 55 -6.06 -1.54 -2.58
C VAL A 55 -5.11 -2.46 -3.35
N PRO A 56 -4.65 -3.58 -2.75
CA PRO A 56 -3.80 -4.55 -3.43
C PRO A 56 -4.61 -5.42 -4.39
N GLN A 57 -4.07 -5.67 -5.57
CA GLN A 57 -4.59 -6.65 -6.53
C GLN A 57 -3.60 -7.82 -6.64
N ILE A 58 -4.06 -8.98 -6.15
CA ILE A 58 -3.32 -10.24 -6.09
C ILE A 58 -3.78 -11.23 -7.17
N GLY A 59 -3.14 -12.40 -7.25
CA GLY A 59 -3.54 -13.49 -8.14
C GLY A 59 -2.81 -13.53 -9.49
N TYR A 60 -2.01 -12.52 -9.84
CA TYR A 60 -1.21 -12.49 -11.09
C TYR A 60 -0.28 -13.70 -11.31
N LEU A 61 0.09 -14.41 -10.23
CA LEU A 61 0.91 -15.63 -10.26
C LEU A 61 0.15 -16.88 -9.78
N HIS A 62 -1.17 -16.83 -9.61
CA HIS A 62 -1.95 -18.00 -9.23
C HIS A 62 -1.95 -19.02 -10.37
N ARG A 63 -1.38 -20.21 -10.13
CA ARG A 63 -1.26 -21.30 -11.12
C ARG A 63 -2.30 -22.40 -10.97
N GLY A 64 -3.21 -22.31 -9.98
CA GLY A 64 -4.15 -23.39 -9.68
C GLY A 64 -3.46 -24.68 -9.20
N LEU A 65 -2.35 -24.57 -8.47
CA LEU A 65 -1.57 -25.72 -8.00
C LEU A 65 -2.43 -26.71 -7.20
N ASP A 66 -3.36 -26.19 -6.42
CA ASP A 66 -4.32 -26.96 -5.62
C ASP A 66 -5.13 -27.93 -6.50
N LYS A 67 -5.44 -27.54 -7.75
CA LYS A 67 -6.16 -28.35 -8.73
C LYS A 67 -5.23 -29.16 -9.66
N MET A 68 -3.95 -28.82 -9.74
CA MET A 68 -2.93 -29.62 -10.44
C MET A 68 -2.35 -30.75 -9.59
N ALA A 69 -2.71 -30.82 -8.30
CA ALA A 69 -2.27 -31.82 -7.33
C ALA A 69 -3.38 -32.77 -6.86
N GLU A 70 -4.58 -32.70 -7.47
CA GLU A 70 -5.66 -33.70 -7.35
C GLU A 70 -5.42 -34.92 -8.26
#